data_AF-A0A1Y2C594-F1
#
_entry.id   AF-A0A1Y2C594-F1
#
_cell.length_a   1.000
_cell.length_b   1.000
_cell.length_c   1.000
_cell.angle_alpha   90.00
_cell.angle_beta   90.00
_cell.angle_gamma   90.00
#
_symmetry.space_group_name_H-M   'P 1'
#
loop_
_entity.id
_entity.type
_entity.pdbx_description
1 polymer ?
#
loop_
_entity_poly.entity_id
_entity_poly.type
_entity_poly.pdbx_seq_one_letter_code
_entity_poly.pdbx_strand_id
1 'polypeptide(L)'
;MSPLTATIFYSNSSCIFANAIQYSLSNKVCVPSSSKCVKVTQDSYIRNACVPETVSNPQDIASFGQKYFDRDVPQILSLSSGANCVGTVKGGWQSLADYCMPALNTKAYVAWKLTFNSTGGIFLSTYLDHNCTSTGLKDVLPYGSVDAQSCQVDNTVSIVNYQGYYIVTAYTGSDCKTPLNVEKFISPRKCQETPCYQHEFGDYVTFQCATNIDSKKLVQSTFNEVPTYKFTQYTDDKCRLFSYDRDYRLNTCSSGRFGDYAQSVNTTIPDDGSSIQLLYYSGSNCKGQLVSNLIYETDGTCTSNGVVVFNKRLISSIPSLMSQSPSASLNGSTNSTSSGVSRTLLAGPYVSQ
;
A
#
# COMPACT_ATOMS: atom_id res chain seq x y z
N MET A 1 -16.03 -23.59 27.28
CA MET A 1 -14.97 -23.37 26.27
C MET A 1 -13.68 -23.13 27.04
N SER A 2 -12.52 -23.60 26.58
CA SER A 2 -11.27 -23.31 27.30
C SER A 2 -10.92 -21.81 27.18
N PRO A 3 -10.58 -21.12 28.28
CA PRO A 3 -10.29 -19.70 28.24
C PRO A 3 -8.99 -19.40 27.48
N LEU A 4 -8.97 -18.30 26.73
CA LEU A 4 -7.73 -17.76 26.18
C LEU A 4 -6.92 -17.05 27.29
N THR A 5 -5.61 -17.19 27.21
CA THR A 5 -4.65 -16.40 27.99
C THR A 5 -4.00 -15.38 27.08
N ALA A 6 -3.73 -14.19 27.61
CA ALA A 6 -3.08 -13.10 26.90
C ALA A 6 -1.71 -12.81 27.53
N THR A 7 -0.65 -12.91 26.74
CA THR A 7 0.69 -12.40 27.10
C THR A 7 0.86 -11.04 26.44
N ILE A 8 1.01 -9.99 27.23
CA ILE A 8 1.03 -8.60 26.77
C ILE A 8 2.46 -8.10 26.82
N PHE A 9 2.97 -7.59 25.71
CA PHE A 9 4.34 -7.14 25.52
C PHE A 9 4.43 -5.61 25.59
N TYR A 10 5.41 -5.12 26.33
CA TYR A 10 5.68 -3.71 26.56
C TYR A 10 7.16 -3.41 26.28
N SER A 11 7.45 -2.17 25.85
CA SER A 11 8.84 -1.69 25.62
C SER A 11 9.58 -1.32 26.90
N ASN A 12 8.87 -1.12 28.01
CA ASN A 12 9.45 -0.61 29.25
C ASN A 12 8.83 -1.25 30.49
N SER A 13 9.46 -1.01 31.64
CA SER A 13 9.06 -1.53 32.94
C SER A 13 7.82 -0.85 33.56
N SER A 14 7.24 0.18 32.94
CA SER A 14 6.02 0.83 33.45
C SER A 14 4.73 0.19 32.92
N CYS A 15 4.80 -0.58 31.83
CA CYS A 15 3.67 -1.27 31.19
C CYS A 15 2.44 -0.38 30.94
N ILE A 16 2.66 0.86 30.48
CA ILE A 16 1.56 1.78 30.20
C ILE A 16 0.91 1.44 28.86
N PHE A 17 1.71 1.34 27.79
CA PHE A 17 1.23 1.03 26.44
C PHE A 17 1.87 -0.23 25.90
N ALA A 18 1.04 -1.19 25.51
CA ALA A 18 1.49 -2.43 24.91
C ALA A 18 1.88 -2.23 23.44
N ASN A 19 2.83 -3.05 22.99
CA ASN A 19 3.25 -3.11 21.60
C ASN A 19 2.61 -4.30 20.88
N ALA A 20 2.39 -5.41 21.61
CA ALA A 20 1.61 -6.54 21.14
C ALA A 20 0.96 -7.32 22.29
N ILE A 21 0.02 -8.18 21.92
CA ILE A 21 -0.61 -9.18 22.77
C ILE A 21 -0.57 -10.50 22.01
N GLN A 22 -0.09 -11.56 22.64
CA GLN A 22 -0.21 -12.92 22.14
C GLN A 22 -1.33 -13.65 22.87
N TYR A 23 -2.24 -14.25 22.12
CA TYR A 23 -3.36 -15.04 22.62
C TYR A 23 -3.04 -16.52 22.48
N SER A 24 -3.32 -17.30 23.51
CA SER A 24 -3.11 -18.76 23.48
C SER A 24 -4.19 -19.47 24.28
N LEU A 25 -4.71 -20.57 23.71
CA LEU A 25 -5.61 -21.47 24.42
C LEU A 25 -4.87 -22.08 25.61
N SER A 26 -5.45 -21.93 26.80
CA SER A 26 -4.94 -22.56 28.01
C SER A 26 -5.91 -23.63 28.49
N ASN A 27 -5.37 -24.81 28.77
CA ASN A 27 -6.10 -25.88 29.47
C ASN A 27 -6.00 -25.75 31.00
N LYS A 28 -5.31 -24.72 31.50
CA LYS A 28 -5.13 -24.42 32.92
C LYS A 28 -5.97 -23.21 33.32
N VAL A 29 -6.39 -23.18 34.59
CA VAL A 29 -7.00 -22.00 35.21
C VAL A 29 -6.09 -20.80 34.98
N CYS A 30 -6.61 -19.78 34.31
CA CYS A 30 -5.84 -18.57 34.09
C CYS A 30 -5.66 -17.81 35.40
N VAL A 31 -4.41 -17.52 35.75
CA VAL A 31 -4.07 -16.68 36.89
C VAL A 31 -3.40 -15.42 36.34
N PRO A 32 -4.01 -14.23 36.50
CA PRO A 32 -3.40 -12.99 36.04
C PRO A 32 -2.10 -12.76 36.80
N SER A 33 -1.05 -12.29 36.09
CA SER A 33 0.21 -11.94 36.75
C SER A 33 0.04 -10.70 37.62
N SER A 34 0.97 -10.48 38.55
CA SER A 34 1.04 -9.25 39.36
C SER A 34 0.96 -7.97 38.50
N SER A 35 0.63 -6.83 39.13
CA SER A 35 0.60 -5.53 38.44
C SER A 35 1.96 -5.09 37.88
N LYS A 36 3.07 -5.72 38.29
CA LYS A 36 4.43 -5.39 37.86
C LYS A 36 4.79 -6.09 36.54
N CYS A 37 5.53 -5.37 35.69
CA CYS A 37 6.09 -5.89 34.44
C CYS A 37 7.28 -6.81 34.71
N VAL A 38 7.35 -7.94 34.03
CA VAL A 38 8.51 -8.85 34.11
C VAL A 38 9.37 -8.67 32.87
N LYS A 39 10.65 -8.36 33.04
CA LYS A 39 11.61 -8.28 31.92
C LYS A 39 11.84 -9.68 31.33
N VAL A 40 11.67 -9.83 30.02
CA VAL A 40 11.89 -11.10 29.29
C VAL A 40 13.08 -11.03 28.33
N THR A 41 13.31 -9.87 27.70
CA THR A 41 14.49 -9.63 26.85
C THR A 41 15.10 -8.28 27.19
N GLN A 42 16.19 -7.90 26.52
CA GLN A 42 16.81 -6.59 26.71
C GLN A 42 15.79 -5.43 26.54
N ASP A 43 14.89 -5.57 25.57
CA ASP A 43 13.98 -4.52 25.10
C ASP A 43 12.49 -4.89 25.28
N SER A 44 12.18 -5.91 26.08
CA SER A 44 10.80 -6.36 26.25
C SER A 44 10.45 -6.76 27.67
N TYR A 45 9.26 -6.34 28.08
CA TYR A 45 8.62 -6.66 29.34
C TYR A 45 7.26 -7.29 29.08
N ILE A 46 6.82 -8.21 29.96
CA ILE A 46 5.53 -8.90 29.82
C ILE A 46 4.64 -8.76 31.04
N ARG A 47 3.33 -8.88 30.79
CA ARG A 47 2.28 -9.19 31.77
C ARG A 47 1.31 -10.22 31.20
N ASN A 48 0.79 -11.09 32.05
CA ASN A 48 -0.22 -12.07 31.68
C ASN A 48 -1.59 -11.63 32.18
N ALA A 49 -2.60 -11.75 31.30
CA ALA A 49 -3.99 -11.46 31.60
C ALA A 49 -4.90 -12.60 31.15
N CYS A 50 -6.04 -12.73 31.82
CA CYS A 50 -7.08 -13.68 31.44
C CYS A 50 -8.03 -13.01 30.47
N VAL A 51 -8.23 -13.63 29.31
CA VAL A 51 -9.29 -13.22 28.38
C VAL A 51 -10.59 -13.80 28.94
N PRO A 52 -11.60 -12.97 29.27
CA PRO A 52 -12.85 -13.47 29.84
C PRO A 52 -13.51 -14.52 28.93
N GLU A 53 -14.15 -15.53 29.49
CA GLU A 53 -14.80 -16.59 28.69
C GLU A 53 -15.97 -16.06 27.83
N THR A 54 -16.52 -14.90 28.18
CA THR A 54 -17.53 -14.18 27.38
C THR A 54 -16.96 -13.63 26.07
N VAL A 55 -15.62 -13.57 25.95
CA VAL A 55 -14.92 -13.13 24.74
C VAL A 55 -14.68 -14.34 23.86
N SER A 56 -15.62 -14.63 22.97
CA SER A 56 -15.60 -15.85 22.13
C SER A 56 -15.53 -15.58 20.64
N ASN A 57 -15.65 -14.31 20.21
CA ASN A 57 -15.62 -13.91 18.81
C ASN A 57 -14.47 -12.88 18.54
N PRO A 58 -14.12 -12.63 17.27
CA PRO A 58 -13.07 -11.69 16.92
C PRO A 58 -13.26 -10.26 17.46
N GLN A 59 -14.49 -9.74 17.45
CA GLN A 59 -14.82 -8.40 17.95
C GLN A 59 -14.57 -8.25 19.46
N ASP A 60 -14.92 -9.28 20.23
CA ASP A 60 -14.70 -9.26 21.68
C ASP A 60 -13.20 -9.34 22.01
N ILE A 61 -12.43 -10.11 21.24
CA ILE A 61 -10.97 -10.20 21.40
C ILE A 61 -10.30 -8.87 21.04
N ALA A 62 -10.73 -8.23 19.95
CA ALA A 62 -10.29 -6.89 19.58
C ALA A 62 -10.53 -5.88 20.73
N SER A 63 -11.75 -5.91 21.30
CA SER A 63 -12.17 -5.05 22.42
C SER A 63 -11.38 -5.30 23.70
N PHE A 64 -10.98 -6.55 23.97
CA PHE A 64 -10.06 -6.87 25.05
C PHE A 64 -8.69 -6.19 24.83
N GLY A 65 -8.12 -6.31 23.63
CA GLY A 65 -6.81 -5.74 23.33
C GLY A 65 -6.76 -4.21 23.40
N GLN A 66 -7.82 -3.53 22.98
CA GLN A 66 -7.96 -2.06 23.06
C GLN A 66 -7.80 -1.46 24.47
N LYS A 67 -7.81 -2.29 25.53
CA LYS A 67 -7.53 -1.85 26.90
C LYS A 67 -6.04 -1.57 27.15
N TYR A 68 -5.15 -2.08 26.30
CA TYR A 68 -3.70 -2.04 26.49
C TYR A 68 -2.95 -1.23 25.45
N PHE A 69 -3.57 -1.01 24.28
CA PHE A 69 -3.00 -0.20 23.21
C PHE A 69 -3.49 1.25 23.28
N ASP A 70 -2.71 2.14 22.66
CA ASP A 70 -3.22 3.45 22.28
C ASP A 70 -4.40 3.27 21.30
N ARG A 71 -5.52 3.94 21.60
CA ARG A 71 -6.76 3.82 20.83
C ARG A 71 -6.69 4.54 19.48
N ASP A 72 -5.78 5.50 19.37
CA ASP A 72 -5.65 6.26 18.13
C ASP A 72 -4.84 5.48 17.08
N VAL A 73 -4.00 4.53 17.50
CA VAL A 73 -3.11 3.79 16.60
C VAL A 73 -3.80 2.55 16.03
N PRO A 74 -3.77 2.36 14.69
CA PRO A 74 -4.25 1.15 14.05
C PRO A 74 -3.53 -0.09 14.56
N GLN A 75 -4.30 -1.16 14.75
CA GLN A 75 -3.83 -2.44 15.25
C GLN A 75 -4.19 -3.54 14.27
N ILE A 76 -3.30 -4.52 14.13
CA ILE A 76 -3.58 -5.71 13.34
C ILE A 76 -3.90 -6.83 14.32
N LEU A 77 -5.04 -7.49 14.09
CA LEU A 77 -5.49 -8.65 14.85
C LEU A 77 -5.43 -9.87 13.94
N SER A 78 -4.63 -10.86 14.34
CA SER A 78 -4.49 -12.14 13.65
C SER A 78 -4.95 -13.25 14.58
N LEU A 79 -6.06 -13.93 14.25
CA LEU A 79 -6.63 -14.99 15.06
C LEU A 79 -6.55 -16.34 14.35
N SER A 80 -5.94 -17.32 15.00
CA SER A 80 -5.92 -18.69 14.53
C SER A 80 -7.26 -19.36 14.82
N SER A 81 -8.04 -19.65 13.78
CA SER A 81 -9.37 -20.26 13.88
C SER A 81 -9.47 -21.67 13.29
N GLY A 82 -8.37 -22.23 12.76
CA GLY A 82 -8.33 -23.55 12.12
C GLY A 82 -8.19 -23.46 10.60
N ALA A 83 -8.22 -24.60 9.91
CA ALA A 83 -7.97 -24.70 8.47
C ALA A 83 -8.88 -23.74 7.68
N ASN A 84 -8.29 -22.96 6.78
CA ASN A 84 -8.98 -21.94 5.98
C ASN A 84 -9.74 -20.89 6.83
N CYS A 85 -9.25 -20.64 8.04
CA CYS A 85 -9.81 -19.67 8.97
C CYS A 85 -11.24 -19.98 9.45
N VAL A 86 -11.65 -21.25 9.35
CA VAL A 86 -12.96 -21.72 9.83
C VAL A 86 -12.81 -22.45 11.15
N GLY A 87 -13.56 -22.01 12.17
CA GLY A 87 -13.66 -22.69 13.45
C GLY A 87 -13.55 -21.76 14.66
N THR A 88 -13.43 -22.36 15.85
CA THR A 88 -13.24 -21.62 17.09
C THR A 88 -11.82 -21.07 17.18
N VAL A 89 -11.68 -19.84 17.66
CA VAL A 89 -10.38 -19.21 17.91
C VAL A 89 -9.59 -20.02 18.94
N LYS A 90 -8.37 -20.44 18.56
CA LYS A 90 -7.43 -21.19 19.42
C LYS A 90 -6.24 -20.36 19.89
N GLY A 91 -6.10 -19.15 19.37
CA GLY A 91 -5.01 -18.25 19.70
C GLY A 91 -4.85 -17.18 18.63
N GLY A 92 -3.70 -16.56 18.63
CA GLY A 92 -3.39 -15.49 17.70
C GLY A 92 -2.54 -14.41 18.35
N TRP A 93 -2.57 -13.23 17.77
CA TRP A 93 -1.90 -12.06 18.32
C TRP A 93 -2.59 -10.78 17.84
N GLN A 94 -2.30 -9.70 18.53
CA GLN A 94 -2.69 -8.34 18.17
C GLN A 94 -1.47 -7.44 18.36
N SER A 95 -1.18 -6.56 17.42
CA SER A 95 -0.05 -5.62 17.53
C SER A 95 -0.40 -4.26 16.97
N LEU A 96 0.35 -3.24 17.39
CA LEU A 96 0.34 -1.96 16.70
C LEU A 96 0.87 -2.16 15.27
N ALA A 97 0.24 -1.51 14.31
CA ALA A 97 0.80 -1.36 12.98
C ALA A 97 2.03 -0.44 13.04
N ASP A 98 2.95 -0.64 12.10
CA ASP A 98 4.19 0.10 11.98
C ASP A 98 5.11 0.10 13.21
N TYR A 99 4.93 -0.87 14.12
CA TYR A 99 5.77 -1.04 15.29
C TYR A 99 6.71 -2.25 15.15
N CYS A 100 7.96 -2.09 15.56
CA CYS A 100 8.94 -3.18 15.55
C CYS A 100 8.74 -4.10 16.75
N MET A 101 8.41 -5.36 16.49
CA MET A 101 8.09 -6.36 17.51
C MET A 101 9.22 -7.39 17.61
N PRO A 102 9.70 -7.74 18.82
CA PRO A 102 10.64 -8.83 18.97
C PRO A 102 10.00 -10.15 18.54
N ALA A 103 10.77 -10.95 17.84
CA ALA A 103 10.35 -12.27 17.40
C ALA A 103 10.69 -13.29 18.50
N LEU A 104 9.66 -13.80 19.17
CA LEU A 104 9.84 -14.73 20.28
C LEU A 104 9.96 -16.15 19.73
N ASN A 105 11.03 -16.84 20.12
CA ASN A 105 11.26 -18.25 19.82
C ASN A 105 11.52 -18.60 18.34
N THR A 106 12.06 -17.66 17.56
CA THR A 106 12.53 -17.93 16.20
C THR A 106 14.04 -17.81 16.13
N LYS A 107 14.69 -18.80 15.49
CA LYS A 107 16.12 -18.70 15.12
C LYS A 107 16.32 -18.02 13.77
N ALA A 108 15.23 -17.72 13.04
CA ALA A 108 15.28 -17.26 11.66
C ALA A 108 15.35 -15.73 11.55
N TYR A 109 14.75 -15.01 12.48
CA TYR A 109 14.70 -13.55 12.55
C TYR A 109 14.47 -13.14 14.01
N VAL A 110 14.90 -11.93 14.38
CA VAL A 110 14.88 -11.42 15.77
C VAL A 110 13.77 -10.39 16.00
N ALA A 111 13.23 -9.80 14.94
CA ALA A 111 12.09 -8.90 14.99
C ALA A 111 11.20 -9.01 13.74
N TRP A 112 9.98 -8.51 13.86
CA TRP A 112 9.02 -8.40 12.77
C TRP A 112 8.23 -7.10 12.88
N LYS A 113 7.73 -6.60 11.75
CA LYS A 113 6.92 -5.39 11.65
C LYS A 113 5.81 -5.64 10.65
N LEU A 114 4.60 -5.18 10.94
CA LEU A 114 3.53 -5.14 9.96
C LEU A 114 3.31 -3.72 9.49
N THR A 115 3.25 -3.54 8.19
CA THR A 115 3.10 -2.23 7.56
C THR A 115 1.93 -2.26 6.59
N PHE A 116 1.38 -1.08 6.34
CA PHE A 116 0.38 -0.90 5.29
C PHE A 116 1.03 -0.30 4.06
N ASN A 117 0.52 -0.64 2.89
CA ASN A 117 0.74 0.18 1.72
C ASN A 117 -0.45 1.11 1.47
N SER A 118 -0.30 2.05 0.54
CA SER A 118 -1.35 2.99 0.15
C SER A 118 -2.59 2.34 -0.49
N THR A 119 -2.48 1.09 -0.95
CA THR A 119 -3.59 0.32 -1.54
C THR A 119 -4.34 -0.50 -0.51
N GLY A 120 -3.98 -0.39 0.78
CA GLY A 120 -4.62 -1.15 1.84
C GLY A 120 -4.08 -2.57 2.03
N GLY A 121 -3.03 -2.95 1.32
CA GLY A 121 -2.33 -4.21 1.56
C GLY A 121 -1.55 -4.18 2.87
N ILE A 122 -1.65 -5.25 3.65
CA ILE A 122 -0.87 -5.47 4.87
C ILE A 122 0.33 -6.36 4.52
N PHE A 123 1.52 -5.96 4.95
CA PHE A 123 2.76 -6.70 4.70
C PHE A 123 3.46 -7.03 6.01
N LEU A 124 3.92 -8.27 6.13
CA LEU A 124 4.77 -8.74 7.22
C LEU A 124 6.22 -8.66 6.79
N SER A 125 6.98 -7.79 7.45
CA SER A 125 8.43 -7.68 7.29
C SER A 125 9.13 -8.37 8.46
N THR A 126 10.20 -9.12 8.19
CA THR A 126 11.02 -9.78 9.22
C THR A 126 12.45 -9.27 9.18
N TYR A 127 13.10 -9.20 10.34
CA TYR A 127 14.38 -8.51 10.52
C TYR A 127 15.38 -9.31 11.33
N LEU A 128 16.66 -9.16 10.99
CA LEU A 128 17.81 -9.72 11.70
C LEU A 128 18.34 -8.80 12.82
N ASP A 129 17.78 -7.59 12.94
CA ASP A 129 18.04 -6.66 14.04
C ASP A 129 16.76 -6.38 14.86
N HIS A 130 16.94 -5.86 16.08
CA HIS A 130 15.83 -5.56 17.00
C HIS A 130 15.12 -4.23 16.72
N ASN A 131 15.67 -3.40 15.84
CA ASN A 131 15.17 -2.04 15.56
C ASN A 131 14.37 -1.96 14.25
N CYS A 132 14.22 -3.08 13.54
CA CYS A 132 13.60 -3.19 12.24
C CYS A 132 14.21 -2.23 11.21
N THR A 133 15.54 -2.18 11.14
CA THR A 133 16.23 -1.32 10.16
C THR A 133 16.19 -1.95 8.77
N SER A 134 16.22 -1.11 7.72
CA SER A 134 16.29 -1.61 6.33
C SER A 134 17.51 -2.49 6.09
N THR A 135 18.64 -2.21 6.75
CA THR A 135 19.86 -3.03 6.65
C THR A 135 19.72 -4.42 7.26
N GLY A 136 18.86 -4.58 8.26
CA GLY A 136 18.54 -5.89 8.84
C GLY A 136 17.32 -6.55 8.20
N LEU A 137 16.72 -5.99 7.15
CA LEU A 137 15.55 -6.55 6.50
C LEU A 137 15.87 -7.90 5.87
N LYS A 138 15.20 -8.94 6.36
CA LYS A 138 15.33 -10.30 5.84
C LYS A 138 14.34 -10.54 4.70
N ASP A 139 13.05 -10.38 4.99
CA ASP A 139 11.97 -10.77 4.09
C ASP A 139 10.74 -9.87 4.26
N VAL A 140 9.93 -9.74 3.20
CA VAL A 140 8.66 -9.02 3.19
C VAL A 140 7.62 -9.89 2.48
N LEU A 141 6.53 -10.21 3.17
CA LEU A 141 5.49 -11.09 2.67
C LEU A 141 4.12 -10.40 2.75
N PRO A 142 3.23 -10.58 1.76
CA PRO A 142 1.83 -10.21 1.88
C PRO A 142 1.19 -10.90 3.09
N TYR A 143 0.41 -10.17 3.86
CA TYR A 143 -0.19 -10.65 5.12
C TYR A 143 -1.68 -10.33 5.27
N GLY A 144 -2.27 -9.50 4.40
CA GLY A 144 -3.70 -9.26 4.45
C GLY A 144 -4.13 -7.98 3.75
N SER A 145 -5.35 -7.55 4.07
CA SER A 145 -5.93 -6.30 3.58
C SER A 145 -6.60 -5.53 4.71
N VAL A 146 -6.58 -4.20 4.60
CA VAL A 146 -7.27 -3.28 5.50
C VAL A 146 -8.74 -3.15 5.14
N ASP A 147 -9.05 -3.30 3.85
CA ASP A 147 -10.39 -3.06 3.30
C ASP A 147 -11.32 -4.28 3.53
N ALA A 148 -10.74 -5.45 3.81
CA ALA A 148 -11.49 -6.67 4.06
C ALA A 148 -10.73 -7.63 4.96
N GLN A 149 -11.47 -8.38 5.78
CA GLN A 149 -10.92 -9.52 6.51
C GLN A 149 -10.31 -10.51 5.52
N SER A 150 -9.11 -10.98 5.84
CA SER A 150 -8.36 -11.93 5.00
C SER A 150 -8.01 -13.18 5.78
N CYS A 151 -7.81 -14.29 5.06
CA CYS A 151 -7.34 -15.54 5.63
C CYS A 151 -5.90 -15.78 5.18
N GLN A 152 -4.96 -15.81 6.14
CA GLN A 152 -3.54 -16.09 5.88
C GLN A 152 -3.05 -17.23 6.75
N VAL A 153 -2.70 -18.36 6.12
CA VAL A 153 -2.14 -19.54 6.78
C VAL A 153 -2.95 -19.90 8.03
N ASP A 154 -4.26 -20.11 7.85
CA ASP A 154 -5.22 -20.46 8.91
C ASP A 154 -5.47 -19.36 9.97
N ASN A 155 -4.98 -18.15 9.75
CA ASN A 155 -5.25 -16.98 10.58
C ASN A 155 -6.19 -16.00 9.88
N THR A 156 -7.28 -15.67 10.58
CA THR A 156 -8.10 -14.51 10.25
C THR A 156 -7.31 -13.24 10.58
N VAL A 157 -7.02 -12.42 9.57
CA VAL A 157 -6.37 -11.12 9.73
C VAL A 157 -7.40 -10.01 9.53
N SER A 158 -7.52 -9.14 10.53
CA SER A 158 -8.39 -7.96 10.54
C SER A 158 -7.67 -6.77 11.16
N ILE A 159 -8.25 -5.59 10.99
CA ILE A 159 -7.73 -4.35 11.58
C ILE A 159 -8.69 -3.83 12.65
N VAL A 160 -8.11 -3.37 13.74
CA VAL A 160 -8.77 -2.73 14.86
C VAL A 160 -8.31 -1.28 14.91
N ASN A 161 -9.23 -0.36 15.26
CA ASN A 161 -8.97 1.08 15.29
C ASN A 161 -8.51 1.66 13.94
N TYR A 162 -9.01 1.11 12.83
CA TYR A 162 -8.82 1.68 11.51
C TYR A 162 -9.54 3.04 11.41
N GLN A 163 -8.79 4.09 11.03
CA GLN A 163 -9.30 5.47 10.97
C GLN A 163 -9.60 5.94 9.54
N GLY A 164 -9.60 5.02 8.57
CA GLY A 164 -9.72 5.35 7.15
C GLY A 164 -8.38 5.73 6.52
N TYR A 165 -8.49 6.33 5.35
CA TYR A 165 -7.41 6.89 4.55
C TYR A 165 -7.39 8.41 4.67
N TYR A 166 -6.18 8.97 4.71
CA TYR A 166 -5.91 10.35 4.34
C TYR A 166 -5.64 10.41 2.85
N ILE A 167 -6.29 11.34 2.16
CA ILE A 167 -6.02 11.70 0.76
C ILE A 167 -5.46 13.10 0.76
N VAL A 168 -4.29 13.26 0.15
CA VAL A 168 -3.61 14.56 0.00
C VAL A 168 -3.51 14.86 -1.49
N THR A 169 -4.09 15.97 -1.92
CA THR A 169 -3.96 16.43 -3.31
C THR A 169 -3.18 17.73 -3.30
N ALA A 170 -2.09 17.79 -4.08
CA ALA A 170 -1.33 19.02 -4.31
C ALA A 170 -1.80 19.71 -5.59
N TYR A 171 -1.71 21.04 -5.65
CA TYR A 171 -2.20 21.88 -6.75
C TYR A 171 -1.20 22.97 -7.12
N THR A 172 -1.24 23.41 -8.38
CA THR A 172 -0.33 24.44 -8.90
C THR A 172 -0.60 25.85 -8.37
N GLY A 173 -1.75 26.10 -7.74
CA GLY A 173 -2.19 27.45 -7.38
C GLY A 173 -3.26 27.49 -6.30
N SER A 174 -3.50 28.69 -5.77
CA SER A 174 -4.38 28.94 -4.62
C SER A 174 -5.86 28.66 -4.85
N ASP A 175 -6.27 28.44 -6.09
CA ASP A 175 -7.63 28.07 -6.43
C ASP A 175 -7.90 26.57 -6.27
N CYS A 176 -6.85 25.76 -6.06
CA CYS A 176 -6.90 24.31 -6.00
C CYS A 176 -7.71 23.67 -7.16
N LYS A 177 -7.57 24.20 -8.37
CA LYS A 177 -8.29 23.66 -9.55
C LYS A 177 -7.45 22.74 -10.41
N THR A 178 -6.13 22.93 -10.41
CA THR A 178 -5.21 22.15 -11.27
C THR A 178 -4.36 21.23 -10.39
N PRO A 179 -4.76 19.97 -10.23
CA PRO A 179 -4.02 19.03 -9.39
C PRO A 179 -2.70 18.64 -10.06
N LEU A 180 -1.67 18.58 -9.23
CA LEU A 180 -0.31 18.16 -9.53
C LEU A 180 -0.11 16.67 -9.26
N ASN A 181 -0.50 16.26 -8.06
CA ASN A 181 -0.39 14.88 -7.61
C ASN A 181 -1.48 14.58 -6.58
N VAL A 182 -1.72 13.29 -6.38
CA VAL A 182 -2.55 12.76 -5.29
C VAL A 182 -1.79 11.63 -4.60
N GLU A 183 -1.75 11.72 -3.28
CA GLU A 183 -1.20 10.73 -2.37
C GLU A 183 -2.32 10.21 -1.49
N LYS A 184 -2.20 8.96 -1.07
CA LYS A 184 -3.06 8.41 -0.01
C LYS A 184 -2.30 7.47 0.89
N PHE A 185 -2.67 7.46 2.16
CA PHE A 185 -2.10 6.57 3.15
C PHE A 185 -3.13 6.28 4.24
N ILE A 186 -2.92 5.19 4.97
CA ILE A 186 -3.78 4.83 6.09
C ILE A 186 -3.55 5.80 7.23
N SER A 187 -4.64 6.34 7.75
CA SER A 187 -4.57 7.34 8.79
C SER A 187 -4.21 6.72 10.15
N PRO A 188 -3.15 7.20 10.82
CA PRO A 188 -2.82 6.77 12.17
C PRO A 188 -3.65 7.48 13.25
N ARG A 189 -4.56 8.39 12.87
CA ARG A 189 -5.42 9.17 13.79
C ARG A 189 -6.77 9.43 13.15
N LYS A 190 -7.72 9.98 13.91
CA LYS A 190 -8.98 10.43 13.31
C LYS A 190 -8.70 11.44 12.20
N CYS A 191 -9.17 11.13 10.99
CA CYS A 191 -8.94 11.97 9.84
C CYS A 191 -9.72 13.30 9.96
N GLN A 192 -9.06 14.41 9.59
CA GLN A 192 -9.65 15.75 9.55
C GLN A 192 -9.46 16.36 8.15
N GLU A 193 -10.56 16.72 7.52
CA GLU A 193 -10.54 17.40 6.22
C GLU A 193 -10.10 18.84 6.39
N THR A 194 -9.33 19.33 5.41
CA THR A 194 -8.86 20.72 5.40
C THR A 194 -9.09 21.30 4.00
N PRO A 195 -9.69 22.51 3.90
CA PRO A 195 -9.84 23.20 2.63
C PRO A 195 -8.47 23.59 2.05
N CYS A 196 -8.46 24.04 0.80
CA CYS A 196 -7.25 24.48 0.10
C CYS A 196 -6.43 25.46 0.94
N TYR A 197 -5.16 25.13 1.22
CA TYR A 197 -4.23 26.02 1.91
C TYR A 197 -2.81 25.86 1.36
N GLN A 198 -1.97 26.86 1.58
CA GLN A 198 -0.56 26.81 1.17
C GLN A 198 0.25 25.98 2.17
N HIS A 199 0.83 24.88 1.71
CA HIS A 199 1.74 24.04 2.49
C HIS A 199 3.13 24.68 2.62
N GLU A 200 3.93 24.22 3.58
CA GLU A 200 5.27 24.76 3.89
C GLU A 200 6.25 24.76 2.69
N PHE A 201 5.99 23.92 1.68
CA PHE A 201 6.82 23.81 0.47
C PHE A 201 6.34 24.68 -0.70
N GLY A 202 5.32 25.52 -0.48
CA GLY A 202 4.79 26.47 -1.45
C GLY A 202 3.64 25.93 -2.30
N ASP A 203 3.48 24.60 -2.39
CA ASP A 203 2.34 23.97 -3.03
C ASP A 203 1.04 24.23 -2.26
N TYR A 204 -0.08 24.29 -2.97
CA TYR A 204 -1.41 24.32 -2.34
C TYR A 204 -1.92 22.91 -2.18
N VAL A 205 -2.50 22.60 -1.03
CA VAL A 205 -2.91 21.23 -0.68
C VAL A 205 -4.34 21.19 -0.14
N THR A 206 -5.01 20.07 -0.38
CA THR A 206 -6.25 19.71 0.29
C THR A 206 -6.07 18.39 1.02
N PHE A 207 -6.80 18.21 2.12
CA PHE A 207 -6.86 16.95 2.86
C PHE A 207 -8.30 16.47 2.85
N GLN A 208 -8.50 15.23 2.41
CA GLN A 208 -9.80 14.56 2.39
C GLN A 208 -9.73 13.24 3.15
N CYS A 209 -10.86 12.85 3.71
CA CYS A 209 -10.98 11.65 4.52
C CYS A 209 -11.88 10.64 3.82
N ALA A 210 -11.44 9.38 3.76
CA ALA A 210 -12.26 8.32 3.20
C ALA A 210 -12.14 7.05 4.03
N THR A 211 -13.25 6.35 4.29
CA THR A 211 -13.18 5.05 4.96
C THR A 211 -12.55 4.00 4.05
N ASN A 212 -12.93 4.00 2.76
CA ASN A 212 -12.42 3.09 1.74
C ASN A 212 -12.03 3.89 0.49
N ILE A 213 -11.04 3.42 -0.27
CA ILE A 213 -10.62 4.09 -1.51
C ILE A 213 -10.46 3.09 -2.66
N ASP A 214 -11.21 3.31 -3.74
CA ASP A 214 -10.86 2.79 -5.06
C ASP A 214 -9.78 3.68 -5.69
N SER A 215 -8.54 3.20 -5.70
CA SER A 215 -7.38 3.94 -6.23
C SER A 215 -7.60 4.42 -7.67
N LYS A 216 -8.27 3.61 -8.50
CA LYS A 216 -8.47 3.95 -9.92
C LYS A 216 -9.48 5.08 -10.06
N LYS A 217 -10.59 5.02 -9.33
CA LYS A 217 -11.59 6.08 -9.32
C LYS A 217 -11.04 7.38 -8.74
N LEU A 218 -10.24 7.32 -7.68
CA LEU A 218 -9.61 8.51 -7.09
C LEU A 218 -8.72 9.24 -8.11
N VAL A 219 -7.86 8.50 -8.80
CA VAL A 219 -6.99 9.09 -9.84
C VAL A 219 -7.83 9.67 -10.97
N GLN A 220 -8.85 8.94 -11.46
CA GLN A 220 -9.73 9.43 -12.51
C GLN A 220 -10.48 10.70 -12.12
N SER A 221 -11.06 10.75 -10.91
CA SER A 221 -11.82 11.92 -10.43
C SER A 221 -10.92 13.12 -10.12
N THR A 222 -9.67 12.88 -9.71
CA THR A 222 -8.74 13.95 -9.41
C THR A 222 -8.23 14.59 -10.69
N PHE A 223 -7.79 13.77 -11.67
CA PHE A 223 -7.11 14.29 -12.86
C PHE A 223 -8.01 14.44 -14.09
N ASN A 224 -9.30 14.08 -14.04
CA ASN A 224 -10.24 14.17 -15.15
C ASN A 224 -9.70 13.51 -16.44
N GLU A 225 -9.27 12.25 -16.34
CA GLU A 225 -8.71 11.45 -17.45
C GLU A 225 -7.39 11.96 -18.06
N VAL A 226 -6.76 12.99 -17.49
CA VAL A 226 -5.43 13.42 -17.90
C VAL A 226 -4.42 12.28 -17.67
N PRO A 227 -3.46 12.04 -18.59
CA PRO A 227 -2.41 11.06 -18.40
C PRO A 227 -1.66 11.24 -17.08
N THR A 228 -1.40 10.14 -16.39
CA THR A 228 -0.70 10.10 -15.10
C THR A 228 0.39 9.05 -15.10
N TYR A 229 1.26 9.14 -14.10
CA TYR A 229 2.17 8.06 -13.74
C TYR A 229 2.13 7.86 -12.23
N LYS A 230 2.38 6.62 -11.80
CA LYS A 230 2.54 6.27 -10.39
C LYS A 230 4.02 6.26 -10.05
N PHE A 231 4.41 7.03 -9.05
CA PHE A 231 5.74 7.00 -8.44
C PHE A 231 5.64 6.24 -7.12
N THR A 232 6.39 5.15 -6.96
CA THR A 232 6.43 4.37 -5.73
C THR A 232 7.85 4.37 -5.19
N GLN A 233 8.02 4.71 -3.92
CA GLN A 233 9.29 4.63 -3.22
C GLN A 233 9.26 3.49 -2.20
N TYR A 234 10.40 2.82 -2.10
CA TYR A 234 10.74 1.77 -1.16
C TYR A 234 11.96 2.19 -0.35
N THR A 235 12.09 1.63 0.84
CA THR A 235 13.22 1.91 1.73
C THR A 235 14.41 1.00 1.47
N ASP A 236 14.24 -0.09 0.70
CA ASP A 236 15.30 -0.97 0.23
C ASP A 236 15.46 -0.92 -1.30
N ASP A 237 16.69 -1.18 -1.75
CA ASP A 237 17.12 -1.19 -3.15
C ASP A 237 16.56 -2.38 -3.96
N LYS A 238 15.88 -3.32 -3.31
CA LYS A 238 15.16 -4.42 -3.94
C LYS A 238 13.65 -4.17 -4.05
N CYS A 239 13.19 -2.99 -3.64
CA CYS A 239 11.79 -2.57 -3.70
C CYS A 239 10.81 -3.56 -3.04
N ARG A 240 11.14 -4.00 -1.83
CA ARG A 240 10.32 -4.93 -1.04
C ARG A 240 9.62 -4.22 0.11
N LEU A 241 10.31 -3.30 0.77
CA LEU A 241 9.81 -2.57 1.93
C LEU A 241 9.24 -1.22 1.50
N PHE A 242 7.93 -1.22 1.26
CA PHE A 242 7.16 -0.05 0.82
C PHE A 242 7.40 1.16 1.73
N SER A 243 7.58 2.33 1.13
CA SER A 243 7.66 3.62 1.83
C SER A 243 6.39 4.43 1.57
N TYR A 244 6.20 4.89 0.34
CA TYR A 244 5.01 5.64 -0.08
C TYR A 244 4.81 5.52 -1.59
N ASP A 245 3.65 5.93 -2.07
CA ASP A 245 3.45 6.19 -3.50
C ASP A 245 2.60 7.44 -3.73
N ARG A 246 2.73 7.98 -4.94
CA ARG A 246 1.97 9.14 -5.40
C ARG A 246 1.63 8.97 -6.86
N ASP A 247 0.42 9.39 -7.22
CA ASP A 247 0.01 9.51 -8.60
C ASP A 247 0.21 10.95 -9.05
N TYR A 248 0.99 11.14 -10.11
CA TYR A 248 1.34 12.45 -10.66
C TYR A 248 0.66 12.67 -11.99
N ARG A 249 0.21 13.90 -12.20
CA ARG A 249 -0.24 14.38 -13.51
C ARG A 249 0.97 14.58 -14.43
N LEU A 250 0.88 14.09 -15.67
CA LEU A 250 1.91 14.33 -16.69
C LEU A 250 1.81 15.75 -17.26
N ASN A 251 2.92 16.24 -17.81
CA ASN A 251 3.04 17.52 -18.53
C ASN A 251 2.53 18.72 -17.71
N THR A 252 2.71 18.66 -16.39
CA THR A 252 2.30 19.73 -15.50
C THR A 252 3.52 20.26 -14.76
N CYS A 253 3.69 21.57 -14.82
CA CYS A 253 4.76 22.24 -14.10
C CYS A 253 4.37 22.44 -12.63
N SER A 254 5.20 21.96 -11.71
CA SER A 254 5.14 22.31 -10.29
C SER A 254 6.25 23.31 -9.98
N SER A 255 5.88 24.42 -9.33
CA SER A 255 6.84 25.41 -8.83
C SER A 255 7.06 25.16 -7.34
N GLY A 256 8.31 25.10 -6.91
CA GLY A 256 8.66 24.76 -5.54
C GLY A 256 10.18 24.77 -5.35
N ARG A 257 10.65 24.48 -4.15
CA ARG A 257 12.09 24.39 -3.88
C ARG A 257 12.56 22.94 -3.99
N PHE A 258 13.20 22.59 -5.10
CA PHE A 258 13.70 21.24 -5.37
C PHE A 258 15.23 21.22 -5.23
N GLY A 259 15.71 21.18 -3.99
CA GLY A 259 17.13 21.36 -3.68
C GLY A 259 17.57 22.82 -3.81
N ASP A 260 18.87 23.04 -4.06
CA ASP A 260 19.46 24.38 -4.02
C ASP A 260 19.27 25.18 -5.31
N TYR A 261 19.13 24.50 -6.46
CA TYR A 261 19.22 25.14 -7.79
C TYR A 261 17.98 24.99 -8.65
N ALA A 262 16.99 24.16 -8.26
CA ALA A 262 15.76 23.99 -9.01
C ALA A 262 14.57 24.65 -8.30
N GLN A 263 13.85 25.48 -9.04
CA GLN A 263 12.67 26.22 -8.61
C GLN A 263 11.36 25.70 -9.22
N SER A 264 11.46 24.77 -10.16
CA SER A 264 10.30 24.06 -10.69
C SER A 264 10.71 22.73 -11.32
N VAL A 265 9.71 21.87 -11.51
CA VAL A 265 9.85 20.58 -12.17
C VAL A 265 8.70 20.37 -13.14
N ASN A 266 9.00 19.88 -14.34
CA ASN A 266 8.03 19.39 -15.30
C ASN A 266 8.21 17.88 -15.48
N THR A 267 7.10 17.17 -15.70
CA THR A 267 7.11 15.74 -16.00
C THR A 267 6.75 15.53 -17.46
N THR A 268 7.57 14.79 -18.20
CA THR A 268 7.27 14.44 -19.59
C THR A 268 7.39 12.93 -19.79
N ILE A 269 6.77 12.44 -20.86
CA ILE A 269 6.84 11.04 -21.26
C ILE A 269 7.02 11.00 -22.78
N PRO A 270 7.97 10.20 -23.32
CA PRO A 270 8.08 9.97 -24.74
C PRO A 270 6.82 9.28 -25.30
N ASP A 271 6.67 9.29 -26.62
CA ASP A 271 5.48 8.73 -27.28
C ASP A 271 5.34 7.22 -27.05
N ASP A 272 6.45 6.50 -26.97
CA ASP A 272 6.51 5.07 -26.67
C ASP A 272 6.12 4.73 -25.22
N GLY A 273 6.04 5.74 -24.35
CA GLY A 273 5.66 5.57 -22.96
C GLY A 273 6.69 4.83 -22.11
N SER A 274 7.94 4.67 -22.57
CA SER A 274 8.98 3.83 -21.97
C SER A 274 9.61 4.39 -20.68
N SER A 275 9.58 5.71 -20.52
CA SER A 275 10.20 6.39 -19.39
C SER A 275 9.50 7.68 -19.02
N ILE A 276 9.46 8.00 -17.72
CA ILE A 276 9.08 9.33 -17.25
C ILE A 276 10.35 10.16 -17.06
N GLN A 277 10.34 11.38 -17.59
CA GLN A 277 11.43 12.34 -17.42
C GLN A 277 10.97 13.46 -16.47
N LEU A 278 11.75 13.71 -15.43
CA LEU A 278 11.58 14.84 -14.52
C LEU A 278 12.61 15.89 -14.88
N LEU A 279 12.14 16.98 -15.46
CA LEU A 279 12.93 18.11 -15.95
C LEU A 279 12.90 19.22 -14.91
N TYR A 280 14.03 19.49 -14.28
CA TYR A 280 14.16 20.52 -13.23
C TYR A 280 14.69 21.81 -13.82
N TYR A 281 14.04 22.93 -13.50
CA TYR A 281 14.39 24.24 -14.04
C TYR A 281 14.82 25.22 -12.93
N SER A 282 15.73 26.13 -13.27
CA SER A 282 16.25 27.14 -12.35
C SER A 282 15.24 28.23 -11.99
N GLY A 283 14.21 28.43 -12.81
CA GLY A 283 13.13 29.41 -12.57
C GLY A 283 11.82 28.75 -12.21
N SER A 284 10.87 29.54 -11.71
CA SER A 284 9.50 29.09 -11.46
C SER A 284 8.75 28.84 -12.78
N ASN A 285 7.66 28.07 -12.70
CA ASN A 285 6.78 27.73 -13.82
C ASN A 285 7.52 27.10 -15.02
N CYS A 286 8.58 26.33 -14.75
CA CYS A 286 9.34 25.55 -15.73
C CYS A 286 9.96 26.45 -16.79
N LYS A 287 10.42 27.62 -16.35
CA LYS A 287 11.16 28.60 -17.13
C LYS A 287 12.62 28.65 -16.68
N GLY A 288 13.47 29.22 -17.53
CA GLY A 288 14.90 29.36 -17.26
C GLY A 288 15.69 28.17 -17.75
N GLN A 289 16.86 27.94 -17.15
CA GLN A 289 17.78 26.88 -17.55
C GLN A 289 17.33 25.53 -16.98
N LEU A 290 17.44 24.48 -17.80
CA LEU A 290 17.32 23.10 -17.33
C LEU A 290 18.57 22.78 -16.49
N VAL A 291 18.36 22.49 -15.19
CA VAL A 291 19.46 22.23 -14.23
C VAL A 291 19.67 20.75 -13.97
N SER A 292 18.64 19.92 -14.15
CA SER A 292 18.73 18.47 -13.99
C SER A 292 17.65 17.76 -14.80
N ASN A 293 17.93 16.52 -15.20
CA ASN A 293 17.00 15.61 -15.84
C ASN A 293 17.13 14.24 -15.18
N LEU A 294 16.05 13.74 -14.57
CA LEU A 294 15.98 12.39 -14.04
C LEU A 294 15.05 11.55 -14.90
N ILE A 295 15.50 10.36 -15.28
CA ILE A 295 14.76 9.45 -16.14
C ILE A 295 14.46 8.17 -15.34
N TYR A 296 13.20 7.78 -15.32
CA TYR A 296 12.74 6.53 -14.71
C TYR A 296 12.04 5.69 -15.76
N GLU A 297 12.50 4.45 -15.95
CA GLU A 297 11.79 3.49 -16.79
C GLU A 297 10.42 3.18 -16.18
N THR A 298 9.42 2.99 -17.04
CA THR A 298 8.03 2.74 -16.63
C THR A 298 7.64 1.27 -16.62
N ASP A 299 8.61 0.39 -16.83
CA ASP A 299 8.46 -1.06 -16.92
C ASP A 299 8.22 -1.73 -15.55
N GLY A 300 8.29 -0.95 -14.46
CA GLY A 300 8.13 -1.43 -13.10
C GLY A 300 9.44 -1.94 -12.48
N THR A 301 10.59 -1.74 -13.13
CA THR A 301 11.89 -2.13 -12.61
C THR A 301 12.26 -1.28 -11.39
N CYS A 302 12.80 -1.95 -10.37
CA CYS A 302 13.33 -1.30 -9.18
C CYS A 302 14.67 -0.64 -9.47
N THR A 303 14.76 0.65 -9.23
CA THR A 303 16.05 1.36 -9.26
C THR A 303 16.86 1.11 -8.00
N SER A 304 18.18 1.35 -8.05
CA SER A 304 19.09 1.22 -6.89
C SER A 304 18.72 2.11 -5.69
N ASN A 305 17.88 3.13 -5.91
CA ASN A 305 17.40 4.04 -4.87
C ASN A 305 15.99 3.68 -4.38
N GLY A 306 15.52 2.46 -4.68
CA GLY A 306 14.21 1.96 -4.23
C GLY A 306 13.04 2.67 -4.91
N VAL A 307 13.20 3.17 -6.13
CA VAL A 307 12.11 3.83 -6.87
C VAL A 307 11.59 2.92 -7.98
N VAL A 308 10.27 2.85 -8.10
CA VAL A 308 9.55 2.19 -9.20
C VAL A 308 8.54 3.18 -9.78
N VAL A 309 8.50 3.27 -11.11
CA VAL A 309 7.55 4.12 -11.83
C VAL A 309 6.68 3.27 -12.74
N PHE A 310 5.38 3.54 -12.76
CA PHE A 310 4.43 2.92 -13.67
C PHE A 310 3.73 3.98 -14.50
N ASN A 311 3.77 3.83 -15.83
CA ASN A 311 2.95 4.63 -16.71
C ASN A 311 1.48 4.23 -16.55
N LYS A 312 0.63 5.20 -16.21
CA LYS A 312 -0.82 5.00 -16.06
C LYS A 312 -1.61 5.70 -17.18
N ARG A 313 -0.99 5.94 -18.35
CA ARG A 313 -1.71 6.39 -19.56
C ARG A 313 -2.97 5.55 -19.71
N LEU A 314 -4.12 6.18 -19.42
CA LEU A 314 -5.40 5.67 -19.86
C LEU A 314 -5.32 5.76 -21.37
N ILE A 315 -5.10 4.63 -22.03
CA ILE A 315 -5.42 4.52 -23.45
C ILE A 315 -6.95 4.62 -23.48
N SER A 316 -7.46 5.86 -23.54
CA SER A 316 -8.80 6.08 -24.04
C SER A 316 -8.76 5.54 -25.47
N SER A 317 -9.43 4.41 -25.67
CA SER A 317 -9.73 3.87 -26.98
C SER A 317 -10.32 5.01 -27.81
N ILE A 318 -9.53 5.56 -28.73
CA ILE A 318 -10.03 6.44 -29.77
C ILE A 318 -11.13 5.65 -30.48
N PRO A 319 -12.41 6.09 -30.48
CA PRO A 319 -13.34 5.54 -31.45
C PRO A 319 -12.77 5.93 -32.80
N SER A 320 -12.31 4.93 -33.55
CA SER A 320 -11.96 5.07 -34.95
C SER A 320 -13.08 5.87 -35.63
N LEU A 321 -12.76 7.11 -35.99
CA LEU A 321 -13.55 7.91 -36.91
C LEU A 321 -13.75 7.04 -38.14
N MET A 322 -14.94 6.46 -38.24
CA MET A 322 -15.45 5.93 -39.49
C MET A 322 -15.47 7.10 -40.48
N SER A 323 -14.41 7.18 -41.27
CA SER A 323 -14.41 7.83 -42.56
C SER A 323 -15.44 7.11 -43.45
N GLN A 324 -16.71 7.47 -43.33
CA GLN A 324 -17.68 7.27 -44.39
C GLN A 324 -17.60 8.48 -45.32
N SER A 325 -16.73 8.40 -46.33
CA SER A 325 -16.97 9.15 -47.56
C SER A 325 -18.08 8.45 -48.36
N PRO A 326 -18.96 9.20 -49.04
CA PRO A 326 -20.10 8.63 -49.75
C PRO A 326 -19.64 7.98 -51.06
N SER A 327 -19.95 6.70 -51.24
CA SER A 327 -19.79 6.03 -52.54
C SER A 327 -20.87 6.48 -53.51
N ALA A 328 -20.49 7.28 -54.50
CA ALA A 328 -21.27 7.51 -55.71
C ALA A 328 -20.89 6.47 -56.78
N SER A 329 -21.84 5.53 -56.97
CA SER A 329 -22.36 4.97 -58.22
C SER A 329 -21.46 4.38 -59.35
N LEU A 330 -21.98 3.22 -59.81
CA LEU A 330 -22.13 2.73 -61.20
C LEU A 330 -21.12 1.71 -61.79
N ASN A 331 -21.65 0.47 -61.85
CA ASN A 331 -21.75 -0.45 -63.00
C ASN A 331 -20.52 -0.83 -63.85
N GLY A 332 -20.33 -2.15 -63.99
CA GLY A 332 -19.80 -2.71 -65.25
C GLY A 332 -19.11 -4.07 -65.20
N SER A 333 -19.91 -5.14 -65.18
CA SER A 333 -19.79 -6.31 -66.08
C SER A 333 -18.55 -7.26 -66.10
N THR A 334 -18.92 -8.56 -66.10
CA THR A 334 -18.40 -9.72 -66.87
C THR A 334 -17.32 -10.69 -66.33
N ASN A 335 -17.84 -11.88 -66.00
CA ASN A 335 -17.48 -13.24 -66.47
C ASN A 335 -16.18 -13.97 -66.08
N SER A 336 -16.42 -15.07 -65.35
CA SER A 336 -16.21 -16.49 -65.75
C SER A 336 -14.97 -17.28 -65.28
N THR A 337 -15.29 -18.52 -64.86
CA THR A 337 -14.50 -19.77 -64.78
C THR A 337 -13.37 -19.91 -63.76
N SER A 338 -13.05 -21.06 -63.15
CA SER A 338 -13.75 -22.31 -62.74
C SER A 338 -12.68 -23.21 -62.09
N SER A 339 -13.11 -24.11 -61.19
CA SER A 339 -12.46 -25.38 -60.79
C SER A 339 -11.24 -25.37 -59.84
N GLY A 340 -11.30 -26.21 -58.79
CA GLY A 340 -10.10 -26.64 -58.05
C GLY A 340 -10.22 -27.11 -56.59
N VAL A 341 -11.06 -28.11 -56.30
CA VAL A 341 -10.78 -29.27 -55.41
C VAL A 341 -10.11 -29.05 -54.02
N SER A 342 -10.92 -29.22 -52.96
CA SER A 342 -10.86 -30.27 -51.91
C SER A 342 -9.76 -30.36 -50.81
N ARG A 343 -10.27 -30.70 -49.61
CA ARG A 343 -9.70 -31.41 -48.42
C ARG A 343 -9.09 -30.61 -47.25
N THR A 344 -9.98 -30.32 -46.29
CA THR A 344 -10.07 -30.88 -44.91
C THR A 344 -8.84 -31.38 -44.11
N LEU A 345 -8.92 -31.11 -42.80
CA LEU A 345 -8.47 -31.85 -41.59
C LEU A 345 -7.10 -31.54 -40.95
N LEU A 346 -7.19 -30.85 -39.79
CA LEU A 346 -6.87 -31.33 -38.42
C LEU A 346 -5.46 -31.83 -38.04
N ALA A 347 -5.09 -31.37 -36.84
CA ALA A 347 -4.27 -32.01 -35.80
C ALA A 347 -2.74 -32.01 -35.95
N GLY A 348 -2.07 -31.36 -34.98
CA GLY A 348 -0.74 -31.78 -34.51
C GLY A 348 -0.81 -33.14 -33.78
N PRO A 349 0.24 -33.63 -33.08
CA PRO A 349 1.36 -32.90 -32.46
C PRO A 349 2.74 -33.61 -32.62
N TYR A 350 3.69 -33.30 -31.72
CA TYR A 350 5.04 -33.90 -31.46
C TYR A 350 6.20 -33.41 -32.33
N VAL A 351 7.46 -33.27 -31.88
CA VAL A 351 8.22 -33.02 -30.62
C VAL A 351 9.70 -33.13 -31.03
N SER A 352 10.58 -32.49 -30.25
CA SER A 352 12.06 -32.66 -30.17
C SER A 352 12.92 -32.07 -31.29
N GLN A 353 13.86 -31.20 -30.92
CA GLN A 353 15.11 -31.60 -30.25
C GLN A 353 15.39 -30.71 -29.04
#